data_AF-A0A0M1JT11-F1
#
_entry.id   AF-A0A0M1JT11-F1
#
_cell.length_a   1.000
_cell.length_b   1.000
_cell.length_c   1.000
_cell.angle_alpha   90.00
_cell.angle_beta   90.00
_cell.angle_gamma   90.00
#
_symmetry.space_group_name_H-M   'P 1'
#
loop_
_entity.id
_entity.type
_entity.pdbx_description
1 polymer ?
#
loop_
_entity_poly.entity_id
_entity_poly.type
_entity_poly.pdbx_seq_one_letter_code
_entity_poly.pdbx_strand_id
1 'polypeptide(L)' 'MDGLTLEAADVITDFNVQEDFIDLMDSATAGGLTSESLNITQGTGNYTNDLIIQHQATGEYIAILLGIQPSEISLIQFI' A
#
# COMPACT_ATOMS: atom_id res chain seq x y z
N MET A 1 13.20 -2.67 13.24
CA MET A 1 12.89 -2.80 11.81
C MET A 1 11.40 -3.01 11.80
N ASP A 2 10.67 -1.91 11.82
CA ASP A 2 9.21 -1.93 11.92
C ASP A 2 8.65 -2.24 10.52
N GLY A 3 7.43 -2.77 10.43
CA GLY A 3 6.76 -3.01 9.15
C GLY A 3 7.18 -4.24 8.33
N LEU A 4 8.01 -5.17 8.83
CA LEU A 4 8.33 -6.42 8.08
C LEU A 4 7.25 -7.51 8.16
N THR A 5 6.16 -7.25 8.88
CA THR A 5 5.04 -8.17 9.04
C THR A 5 3.75 -7.47 8.63
N LEU A 6 2.81 -8.23 8.03
CA LEU A 6 1.47 -7.73 7.68
C LEU A 6 0.73 -7.08 8.85
N GLU A 7 0.95 -7.57 10.06
CA GLU A 7 0.34 -7.05 11.30
C GLU A 7 0.88 -5.66 11.71
N ALA A 8 2.04 -5.27 11.16
CA ALA A 8 2.67 -3.98 11.41
C ALA A 8 2.39 -2.97 10.29
N ALA A 9 1.67 -3.37 9.25
CA ALA A 9 1.23 -2.48 8.18
C ALA A 9 0.03 -1.64 8.64
N ASP A 10 -0.10 -0.43 8.09
CA ASP A 10 -1.27 0.40 8.35
C ASP A 10 -2.50 -0.12 7.60
N VAL A 11 -3.63 -0.27 8.28
CA VAL A 11 -4.86 -0.81 7.69
C VAL A 11 -5.84 0.31 7.40
N ILE A 12 -6.23 0.44 6.14
CA ILE A 12 -7.22 1.40 5.65
C ILE A 12 -8.48 0.64 5.25
N THR A 13 -9.63 1.01 5.83
CA THR A 13 -10.85 0.18 5.74
C THR A 13 -11.93 0.73 4.82
N ASP A 14 -11.82 2.00 4.41
CA ASP A 14 -12.84 2.76 3.69
C ASP A 14 -12.29 3.53 2.48
N PHE A 15 -11.15 3.06 1.93
CA PHE A 15 -10.51 3.69 0.78
C PHE A 15 -11.41 3.69 -0.46
N ASN A 16 -11.71 4.86 -0.99
CA ASN A 16 -12.45 5.04 -2.21
C ASN A 16 -11.52 5.19 -3.42
N VAL A 17 -11.49 4.16 -4.29
CA VAL A 17 -10.66 4.12 -5.51
C VAL A 17 -10.97 5.24 -6.54
N GLN A 18 -12.04 5.99 -6.37
CA GLN A 18 -12.42 7.09 -7.28
C GLN A 18 -12.14 8.49 -6.71
N GLU A 19 -11.94 8.61 -5.40
CA GLU A 19 -11.88 9.91 -4.70
C GLU A 19 -10.62 10.06 -3.86
N ASP A 20 -10.11 8.97 -3.29
CA ASP A 20 -9.01 9.01 -2.33
C ASP A 20 -7.65 8.83 -3.02
N PHE A 21 -6.63 9.39 -2.36
CA PHE A 21 -5.23 9.30 -2.77
C PHE A 21 -4.37 8.90 -1.58
N ILE A 22 -3.33 8.11 -1.84
CA ILE A 22 -2.31 7.73 -0.88
C ILE A 22 -1.08 8.58 -1.20
N ASP A 23 -0.75 9.48 -0.30
CA ASP A 23 0.50 10.25 -0.36
C ASP A 23 1.65 9.36 0.10
N LEU A 24 2.62 9.17 -0.80
CA LEU A 24 3.81 8.36 -0.58
C LEU A 24 5.04 9.22 -0.25
N MET A 25 4.85 10.52 0.02
CA MET A 25 5.92 11.35 0.56
C MET A 25 6.33 10.85 1.94
N ASP A 26 7.39 10.06 1.95
CA ASP A 26 8.11 9.79 3.16
C ASP A 26 8.90 11.05 3.57
N SER A 27 8.48 11.68 4.66
CA SER A 27 9.18 12.84 5.23
C SER A 27 10.62 12.51 5.66
N ALA A 28 10.99 11.23 5.79
CA ALA A 28 12.34 10.78 6.12
C ALA A 28 13.25 10.63 4.89
N THR A 29 12.72 10.55 3.67
CA THR A 29 13.51 10.44 2.43
C THR A 29 13.22 11.62 1.51
N ALA A 30 14.27 12.38 1.16
CA ALA A 30 14.19 13.60 0.35
C ALA A 30 13.68 13.41 -1.10
N GLY A 31 13.23 12.20 -1.46
CA GLY A 31 12.67 11.85 -2.77
C GLY A 31 11.30 11.18 -2.71
N GLY A 32 10.74 10.89 -1.53
CA GLY A 32 9.51 10.13 -1.37
C GLY A 32 9.58 8.69 -1.92
N LEU A 33 8.53 7.93 -1.69
CA LEU A 33 8.30 6.64 -2.37
C LEU A 33 7.49 6.92 -3.64
N THR A 34 7.90 6.33 -4.76
CA THR A 34 7.10 6.37 -5.99
C THR A 34 6.34 5.07 -6.15
N SER A 35 5.23 5.07 -6.89
CA SER A 35 4.48 3.85 -7.17
C SER A 35 5.31 2.76 -7.87
N GLU A 36 6.36 3.14 -8.61
CA GLU A 36 7.33 2.21 -9.22
C GLU A 36 8.20 1.49 -8.18
N SER A 37 8.43 2.12 -7.02
CA SER A 37 9.18 1.53 -5.89
C SER A 37 8.31 0.64 -4.99
N LEU A 38 7.02 0.50 -5.30
CA LEU A 38 6.07 -0.27 -4.52
C LEU A 38 5.71 -1.61 -5.17
N ASN A 39 5.56 -2.62 -4.33
CA ASN A 39 4.88 -3.86 -4.65
C ASN A 39 3.43 -3.73 -4.21
N ILE A 40 2.54 -3.61 -5.18
CA ILE A 40 1.10 -3.60 -4.98
C ILE A 40 0.59 -4.98 -5.38
N THR A 41 0.20 -5.78 -4.40
CA THR A 41 -0.20 -7.18 -4.64
C THR A 41 -1.46 -7.54 -3.88
N GLN A 42 -2.21 -8.51 -4.39
CA GLN A 42 -3.37 -9.04 -3.68
C GLN A 42 -2.90 -9.84 -2.46
N GLY A 43 -3.57 -9.65 -1.32
CA GLY A 43 -3.33 -10.47 -0.16
C GLY A 43 -3.76 -11.92 -0.33
N THR A 44 -3.38 -12.74 0.65
CA THR A 44 -3.70 -14.17 0.68
C THR A 44 -4.34 -14.54 2.01
N GLY A 45 -5.08 -15.65 2.05
CA GLY A 45 -5.75 -16.11 3.25
C GLY A 45 -6.80 -15.11 3.72
N ASN A 46 -6.65 -14.59 4.94
CA ASN A 46 -7.58 -13.59 5.50
C ASN A 46 -7.58 -12.27 4.73
N TYR A 47 -6.50 -11.97 4.00
CA TYR A 47 -6.34 -10.77 3.19
C TYR A 47 -6.64 -11.00 1.70
N THR A 48 -7.28 -12.12 1.32
CA THR A 48 -7.55 -12.42 -0.10
C THR A 48 -8.40 -11.35 -0.80
N ASN A 49 -9.25 -10.64 -0.07
CA ASN A 49 -10.05 -9.56 -0.65
C ASN A 49 -9.40 -8.18 -0.51
N ASP A 50 -8.15 -8.14 -0.03
CA ASP A 50 -7.48 -6.90 0.35
C ASP A 50 -6.25 -6.66 -0.52
N LEU A 51 -5.88 -5.39 -0.62
CA LEU A 51 -4.69 -4.92 -1.31
C LEU A 51 -3.56 -4.75 -0.31
N ILE A 52 -2.37 -5.25 -0.64
CA ILE A 52 -1.17 -5.02 0.16
C ILE A 52 -0.23 -4.11 -0.60
N ILE A 53 0.25 -3.06 0.07
CA ILE A 53 1.24 -2.12 -0.41
C ILE A 53 2.52 -2.35 0.39
N GLN A 54 3.59 -2.70 -0.32
CA GLN A 54 4.90 -3.00 0.27
C GLN A 54 5.99 -2.23 -0.47
N HIS A 55 6.99 -1.74 0.25
CA HIS A 55 8.18 -1.14 -0.35
C HIS A 55 9.09 -2.23 -0.94
N GLN A 56 9.45 -2.11 -2.22
CA GLN A 56 10.27 -3.11 -2.91
C GLN A 56 11.68 -3.24 -2.33
N ALA A 57 12.32 -2.13 -1.97
CA ALA A 57 13.72 -2.13 -1.58
C ALA A 57 13.94 -2.67 -0.15
N THR A 58 13.02 -2.36 0.78
CA THR A 58 13.13 -2.78 2.19
C THR A 58 12.30 -4.01 2.52
N GLY A 59 11.28 -4.34 1.71
CA GLY A 59 10.30 -5.37 2.04
C GLY A 59 9.31 -4.95 3.13
N GLU A 60 9.26 -3.68 3.46
CA GLU A 60 8.37 -3.12 4.47
C GLU A 60 6.93 -3.02 3.96
N TYR A 61 5.99 -3.56 4.70
CA TYR A 61 4.57 -3.39 4.46
C TYR A 61 4.14 -2.01 4.95
N ILE A 62 3.75 -1.17 4.01
CA ILE A 62 3.36 0.21 4.26
C ILE A 62 1.90 0.25 4.66
N ALA A 63 1.03 -0.34 3.83
CA ALA A 63 -0.40 -0.27 4.03
C ALA A 63 -1.14 -1.50 3.48
N ILE A 64 -2.34 -1.75 4.02
CA ILE A 64 -3.30 -2.74 3.57
C ILE A 64 -4.63 -2.02 3.35
N LEU A 65 -5.19 -2.11 2.13
CA LEU A 65 -6.53 -1.59 1.82
C LEU A 65 -7.53 -2.73 1.88
N LEU A 66 -8.45 -2.69 2.84
CA LEU A 66 -9.45 -3.74 3.00
C LEU A 66 -10.52 -3.66 1.91
N GLY A 67 -10.86 -4.80 1.33
CA GLY A 67 -11.93 -4.92 0.33
C GLY A 67 -11.59 -4.33 -1.04
N ILE A 68 -10.35 -3.92 -1.27
CA ILE A 68 -9.88 -3.38 -2.55
C ILE A 68 -9.03 -4.42 -3.26
N GLN A 69 -9.32 -4.68 -4.52
CA GLN A 69 -8.50 -5.54 -5.37
C GLN A 69 -7.43 -4.74 -6.12
N PRO A 70 -6.27 -5.34 -6.47
CA PRO A 70 -5.25 -4.66 -7.26
C PRO A 70 -5.73 -4.24 -8.65
N SER A 71 -6.76 -4.89 -9.18
CA SER A 71 -7.39 -4.52 -10.44
C SER A 71 -8.32 -3.30 -10.35
N GLU A 72 -8.71 -2.90 -9.14
CA GLU A 72 -9.63 -1.79 -8.90
C GLU A 72 -8.91 -0.48 -8.60
N ILE A 73 -7.64 -0.55 -8.17
CA ILE A 73 -6.81 0.61 -7.87
C ILE A 73 -6.01 1.06 -9.10
N SER A 74 -5.88 2.37 -9.29
CA SER A 74 -5.04 2.95 -10.34
C SER A 74 -3.76 3.54 -9.77
N LEU A 75 -2.65 3.43 -10.52
CA LEU A 75 -1.35 4.00 -10.10
C LEU A 75 -1.39 5.53 -9.91
N ILE A 76 -2.37 6.22 -10.51
CA ILE A 76 -2.57 7.68 -10.32
C ILE A 76 -3.06 8.05 -8.92
N GLN A 77 -3.54 7.07 -8.14
CA GLN A 77 -3.99 7.29 -6.78
C GLN A 77 -2.84 7.38 -5.78
N PHE A 78 -1.61 7.16 -6.23
CA PHE A 78 -0.39 7.30 -5.44
C PHE A 78 0.31 8.59 -5.87
N ILE A 79 0.46 9.54 -4.93
CA ILE A 79 1.00 10.89 -5.19
C ILE A 79 2.26 11.18 -4.38
#